data_AF-A0A644YM94-F1
#
_entry.id   AF-A0A644YM94-F1
#
_cell.length_a   1.000
_cell.length_b   1.000
_cell.length_c   1.000
_cell.angle_alpha   90.00
_cell.angle_beta   90.00
_cell.angle_gamma   90.00
#
_symmetry.space_group_name_H-M   'P 1'
#
loop_
_entity.id
_entity.type
_entity.pdbx_description
1 polymer ?
#
loop_
_entity_poly.entity_id
_entity_poly.type
_entity_poly.pdbx_seq_one_letter_code
_entity_poly.pdbx_strand_id
1 'polypeptide(L)'
;MNIVHEQVSHLKFGTGTITAQDSSTVTVKFSKEYGSKKFLYPSAFKLFLNLCNPSMNEQMGNELQLIQTLAESARNNRLAEEEKQRTLLEQKAASHKKAPAKKRLPKKSSPQNKEPVAEQDV
;
A
#
# COMPACT_ATOMS: atom_id res chain seq x y z
N MET A 1 8.71 -21.20 8.89
CA MET A 1 9.01 -22.21 9.95
C MET A 1 8.79 -23.62 9.42
N ASN A 2 9.42 -24.69 9.96
CA ASN A 2 9.07 -26.08 9.63
C ASN A 2 8.29 -26.72 10.78
N ILE A 3 7.05 -27.12 10.53
CA ILE A 3 6.11 -27.72 11.50
C ILE A 3 5.67 -29.14 11.10
N VAL A 4 6.32 -29.74 10.10
CA VAL A 4 6.01 -31.12 9.71
C VAL A 4 6.28 -32.07 10.88
N HIS A 5 5.37 -33.01 11.12
CA HIS A 5 5.32 -33.94 12.25
C HIS A 5 4.91 -33.36 13.59
N GLU A 6 4.68 -32.05 13.70
CA GLU A 6 4.15 -31.47 14.94
C GLU A 6 2.68 -31.84 15.15
N GLN A 7 2.29 -31.92 16.43
CA GLN A 7 0.89 -32.08 16.81
C GLN A 7 0.18 -30.73 16.87
N VAL A 8 -1.04 -30.72 16.37
CA VAL A 8 -1.95 -29.57 16.41
C VAL A 8 -3.29 -29.98 17.00
N SER A 9 -3.95 -29.04 17.67
CA SER A 9 -5.32 -29.17 18.12
C SER A 9 -6.24 -28.32 17.23
N HIS A 10 -7.32 -28.93 16.74
CA HIS A 10 -8.39 -28.26 15.99
C HIS A 10 -9.71 -28.36 16.75
N LEU A 11 -10.45 -27.25 16.85
CA LEU A 11 -11.67 -27.17 17.66
C LEU A 11 -12.72 -28.25 17.33
N LYS A 12 -12.90 -28.56 16.03
CA LYS A 12 -13.88 -29.56 15.57
C LYS A 12 -13.31 -30.97 15.38
N PHE A 13 -12.02 -31.10 15.07
CA PHE A 13 -11.44 -32.38 14.62
C PHE A 13 -10.55 -33.01 15.69
N GLY A 14 -10.37 -32.31 16.81
CA GLY A 14 -9.48 -32.71 17.89
C GLY A 14 -8.01 -32.59 17.48
N THR A 15 -7.19 -33.44 18.09
CA THR A 15 -5.77 -33.51 17.84
C THR A 15 -5.47 -34.16 16.48
N GLY A 16 -4.56 -33.56 15.74
CA GLY A 16 -4.03 -34.08 14.49
C GLY A 16 -2.52 -33.90 14.40
N THR A 17 -1.90 -34.60 13.45
CA THR A 17 -0.47 -34.50 13.17
C THR A 17 -0.26 -33.88 11.80
N ILE A 18 0.63 -32.89 11.71
CA ILE A 18 0.99 -32.29 10.43
C ILE A 18 1.81 -33.32 9.63
N THR A 19 1.36 -33.59 8.42
CA THR A 19 1.98 -34.59 7.52
C THR A 19 2.70 -33.95 6.34
N ALA A 20 2.29 -32.75 5.95
CA ALA A 20 2.94 -31.98 4.90
C ALA A 20 2.73 -30.49 5.13
N GLN A 21 3.69 -29.69 4.68
CA GLN A 21 3.64 -28.24 4.71
C GLN A 21 4.19 -27.71 3.38
N ASP A 22 3.43 -26.83 2.76
CA ASP A 22 3.79 -26.04 1.59
C ASP A 22 3.89 -24.55 1.96
N SER A 23 4.28 -23.72 1.00
CA SER A 23 4.35 -22.26 1.19
C SER A 23 3.00 -21.61 1.52
N SER A 24 1.90 -22.19 1.05
CA SER A 24 0.54 -21.64 1.23
C SER A 24 -0.41 -22.59 1.94
N THR A 25 -0.04 -23.85 2.16
CA THR A 25 -0.95 -24.83 2.77
C THR A 25 -0.26 -25.75 3.75
N VAL A 26 -1.01 -26.27 4.71
CA VAL A 26 -0.57 -27.31 5.63
C VAL A 26 -1.58 -28.47 5.60
N THR A 27 -1.09 -29.70 5.58
CA THR A 27 -1.92 -30.91 5.60
C THR A 27 -1.80 -31.57 6.97
N VAL A 28 -2.93 -31.67 7.67
CA VAL A 28 -3.04 -32.28 8.99
C VAL A 28 -3.82 -33.59 8.86
N LYS A 29 -3.25 -34.67 9.38
CA LYS A 29 -3.91 -35.95 9.54
C LYS A 29 -4.55 -36.02 10.92
N PHE A 30 -5.88 -36.04 10.95
CA PHE A 30 -6.65 -36.24 12.17
C PHE A 30 -6.96 -37.73 12.39
N SER A 31 -7.71 -38.02 13.45
CA SER A 31 -8.30 -39.33 13.72
C SER A 31 -8.99 -39.93 12.50
N LYS A 32 -9.12 -41.26 12.50
CA LYS A 32 -9.64 -42.04 11.36
C LYS A 32 -11.02 -41.57 10.85
N GLU A 33 -11.84 -41.01 11.74
CA GLU A 33 -13.14 -40.40 11.42
C GLU A 33 -13.03 -39.19 10.46
N TYR A 34 -12.02 -38.34 10.62
CA TYR A 34 -11.89 -37.08 9.87
C TYR A 34 -10.85 -37.13 8.75
N GLY A 35 -9.89 -38.07 8.85
CA GLY A 35 -8.84 -38.26 7.86
C GLY A 35 -7.88 -37.06 7.73
N SER A 36 -7.29 -36.92 6.55
CA SER A 36 -6.39 -35.81 6.25
C SER A 36 -7.15 -34.58 5.73
N LYS A 37 -6.82 -33.40 6.22
CA LYS A 37 -7.40 -32.12 5.78
C LYS A 37 -6.30 -31.11 5.49
N LYS A 38 -6.55 -30.28 4.49
CA LYS A 38 -5.65 -29.21 4.07
C LYS A 38 -6.19 -27.86 4.51
N PHE A 39 -5.31 -27.04 5.06
CA PHE A 39 -5.63 -25.70 5.55
C PHE A 39 -4.68 -24.67 4.94
N LEU A 40 -5.10 -23.40 4.92
CA LEU A 40 -4.26 -22.31 4.45
C LEU A 40 -3.18 -21.99 5.48
N TYR A 41 -1.92 -21.98 5.06
CA TYR A 41 -0.78 -21.60 5.87
C TYR A 41 -0.35 -20.16 5.56
N PRO A 42 0.00 -19.35 6.57
CA PRO A 42 -0.09 -19.62 8.01
C PRO A 42 -1.45 -19.28 8.62
N SER A 43 -2.40 -18.73 7.85
CA SER A 43 -3.65 -18.16 8.37
C SER A 43 -4.52 -19.11 9.20
N ALA A 44 -4.48 -20.42 8.95
CA ALA A 44 -5.26 -21.39 9.71
C ALA A 44 -4.86 -21.47 11.20
N PHE A 45 -3.63 -21.12 11.54
CA PHE A 45 -3.15 -21.08 12.92
C PHE A 45 -3.72 -19.91 13.73
N LYS A 46 -4.39 -18.96 13.07
CA LYS A 46 -5.05 -17.83 13.76
C LYS A 46 -6.42 -18.20 14.32
N LEU A 47 -7.12 -19.15 13.70
CA LEU A 47 -8.55 -19.39 13.95
C LEU A 47 -8.88 -20.86 14.25
N PHE A 48 -8.12 -21.80 13.68
CA PHE A 48 -8.55 -23.20 13.60
C PHE A 48 -7.53 -24.17 14.20
N LEU A 49 -6.24 -23.86 14.11
CA LEU A 49 -5.15 -24.75 14.52
C LEU A 49 -4.34 -24.10 15.64
N ASN A 50 -4.10 -24.85 16.71
CA ASN A 50 -3.11 -24.50 17.73
C ASN A 50 -2.03 -25.57 17.78
N LEU A 51 -0.76 -25.18 17.82
CA LEU A 51 0.33 -26.13 18.02
C LEU A 51 0.33 -26.61 19.47
N CYS A 52 0.40 -27.92 19.68
CA CYS A 52 0.43 -28.50 21.03
C CYS A 52 1.77 -28.20 21.74
N ASN A 53 2.84 -28.00 20.97
CA ASN A 53 4.15 -27.62 21.50
C ASN A 53 4.16 -26.10 21.77
N PRO A 54 4.33 -25.66 23.03
CA PRO A 54 4.24 -24.24 23.38
C PRO A 54 5.30 -23.40 22.67
N SER A 55 6.54 -23.88 22.57
CA SER A 55 7.62 -23.14 21.89
C SER A 55 7.32 -22.95 20.40
N MET A 56 6.79 -23.98 19.75
CA MET A 56 6.39 -23.88 18.34
C MET A 56 5.17 -22.97 18.17
N ASN A 57 4.23 -22.99 19.13
CA ASN A 57 3.06 -22.14 19.11
C ASN A 57 3.44 -20.65 19.26
N GLU A 58 4.41 -20.33 20.13
CA GLU A 58 4.95 -18.98 20.26
C GLU A 58 5.66 -18.53 18.97
N GLN A 59 6.48 -19.41 18.36
CA GLN A 59 7.12 -19.11 17.08
C GLN A 59 6.09 -18.87 15.96
N MET A 60 5.01 -19.64 15.92
CA MET A 60 3.90 -19.44 14.99
C MET A 60 3.19 -18.10 15.22
N GLY A 61 2.98 -17.72 16.49
CA GLY A 61 2.44 -16.41 16.85
C GLY A 61 3.29 -15.26 16.34
N ASN A 62 4.61 -15.36 16.51
CA ASN A 62 5.57 -14.38 16.00
C ASN A 62 5.55 -14.30 14.46
N GLU A 63 5.49 -15.46 13.77
CA GLU A 63 5.42 -15.52 12.30
C GLU A 63 4.13 -14.88 11.77
N LEU A 64 2.99 -15.16 12.41
CA LEU A 64 1.70 -14.53 12.09
C LEU A 64 1.73 -13.01 12.28
N GLN A 65 2.33 -12.53 13.38
CA GLN A 65 2.44 -11.11 13.67
C GLN A 65 3.34 -10.39 12.67
N LEU A 66 4.46 -11.01 12.28
CA LEU A 66 5.36 -10.46 11.27
C LEU A 66 4.64 -10.30 9.93
N ILE A 67 3.93 -11.34 9.48
CA ILE A 67 3.18 -11.30 8.22
C ILE A 67 2.09 -10.22 8.25
N GLN A 68 1.38 -10.09 9.38
CA GLN A 68 0.36 -9.05 9.53
C GLN A 68 0.96 -7.64 9.45
N THR A 69 2.07 -7.40 10.16
CA THR A 69 2.77 -6.10 10.14
C THR A 69 3.26 -5.75 8.74
N LEU A 70 3.83 -6.71 8.01
CA LEU A 70 4.30 -6.49 6.64
C LEU A 70 3.13 -6.18 5.69
N ALA A 71 2.03 -6.92 5.79
CA ALA A 71 0.85 -6.69 4.98
C ALA A 71 0.22 -5.31 5.25
N GLU A 72 0.15 -4.90 6.52
CA GLU A 72 -0.37 -3.59 6.90
C GLU A 72 0.53 -2.44 6.44
N SER A 73 1.85 -2.58 6.64
CA SER A 73 2.85 -1.61 6.15
C SER A 73 2.78 -1.44 4.64
N ALA A 74 2.74 -2.54 3.88
CA ALA A 74 2.62 -2.50 2.43
C ALA A 74 1.33 -1.80 1.97
N ARG A 75 0.21 -2.08 2.66
CA ARG A 75 -1.07 -1.40 2.39
C ARG A 75 -0.99 0.09 2.69
N ASN A 76 -0.43 0.47 3.85
CA ASN A 76 -0.32 1.86 4.25
C ASN A 76 0.61 2.65 3.33
N ASN A 77 1.75 2.07 2.94
CA ASN A 77 2.67 2.70 2.01
C ASN A 77 1.99 2.97 0.65
N ARG A 78 1.26 1.98 0.12
CA ARG A 78 0.52 2.15 -1.13
C ARG A 78 -0.49 3.30 -1.05
N LEU A 79 -1.27 3.38 0.03
CA LEU A 79 -2.23 4.47 0.22
C LEU A 79 -1.54 5.84 0.32
N ALA A 80 -0.41 5.92 1.02
CA ALA A 80 0.37 7.15 1.15
C ALA A 80 0.97 7.60 -0.20
N GLU A 81 1.41 6.66 -1.04
CA GLU A 81 1.89 6.97 -2.39
C GLU A 81 0.76 7.48 -3.29
N GLU A 82 -0.41 6.84 -3.25
CA GLU A 82 -1.61 7.27 -3.99
C GLU A 82 -2.06 8.68 -3.56
N GLU A 83 -2.04 8.98 -2.25
CA GLU A 83 -2.38 10.32 -1.73
C GLU A 83 -1.35 11.40 -2.15
N LYS A 84 -0.05 11.09 -2.08
CA LYS A 84 1.03 11.99 -2.55
C LYS A 84 0.89 12.30 -4.04
N GLN A 85 0.54 11.31 -4.86
CA GLN A 85 0.32 11.53 -6.29
C GLN A 85 -0.90 12.43 -6.53
N ARG A 86 -2.00 12.19 -5.81
CA ARG A 86 -3.24 12.98 -5.93
C ARG A 86 -3.00 14.44 -5.54
N THR A 87 -2.33 14.70 -4.43
CA THR A 87 -2.02 16.06 -3.96
C THR A 87 -1.09 16.81 -4.93
N LEU A 88 -0.07 16.16 -5.48
CA LEU A 88 0.82 16.75 -6.48
C LEU A 88 0.07 17.15 -7.76
N LEU A 89 -0.83 16.28 -8.25
CA LEU A 89 -1.65 16.55 -9.44
C LEU A 89 -2.60 17.74 -9.20
N GLU A 90 -3.21 17.82 -8.02
CA GLU A 90 -4.12 18.90 -7.65
C GLU A 90 -3.38 20.25 -7.54
N GLN A 91 -2.18 20.27 -6.94
CA GLN A 91 -1.33 21.46 -6.87
C GLN A 91 -0.91 21.95 -8.27
N LYS A 92 -0.50 21.02 -9.15
CA LYS A 92 -0.17 21.35 -10.55
C LYS A 92 -1.39 21.92 -11.27
N ALA A 93 -2.56 21.30 -11.16
CA ALA A 93 -3.79 21.77 -11.79
C ALA A 93 -4.26 23.14 -11.28
N ALA A 94 -4.13 23.40 -9.97
CA ALA A 94 -4.47 24.70 -9.37
C ALA A 94 -3.52 25.83 -9.82
N SER A 95 -2.25 25.50 -10.09
CA SER A 95 -1.25 26.47 -10.57
C SER A 95 -1.49 26.89 -12.02
N HIS A 96 -1.97 25.98 -12.88
CA HIS A 96 -2.33 26.29 -14.27
C HIS A 96 -3.65 27.06 -14.43
N LYS A 97 -4.53 27.07 -13.42
CA LYS A 97 -5.81 27.81 -13.44
C LYS A 97 -5.72 29.27 -12.99
N LYS A 98 -4.56 29.73 -12.48
CA LYS A 98 -4.32 31.14 -12.08
C LYS A 98 -3.64 31.94 -13.20
N ALA A 99 -4.31 32.10 -14.34
CA ALA A 99 -3.96 33.16 -15.30
C ALA A 99 -5.17 33.66 -16.11
N PRO A 100 -5.86 34.71 -15.63
CA PRO A 100 -6.57 35.63 -16.52
C PRO A 100 -5.73 36.90 -16.74
N ALA A 101 -5.60 37.24 -18.01
CA ALA A 101 -4.89 38.39 -18.56
C ALA A 101 -5.27 39.73 -17.91
N LYS A 102 -4.27 40.60 -17.72
CA LYS A 102 -4.44 42.06 -17.85
C LYS A 102 -3.34 42.64 -18.73
N LYS A 103 -3.63 42.66 -20.05
CA LYS A 103 -3.20 43.76 -20.92
C LYS A 103 -3.63 45.06 -20.23
N ARG A 104 -2.68 45.89 -19.80
CA ARG A 104 -2.85 47.35 -19.65
C ARG A 104 -1.53 47.98 -19.21
N LEU A 105 -0.83 48.60 -20.15
CA LEU A 105 0.13 49.65 -19.86
C LEU A 105 -0.26 50.88 -20.72
N PRO A 106 -0.46 52.06 -20.12
CA PRO A 106 -0.86 53.27 -20.83
C PRO A 106 0.38 53.89 -21.49
N LYS A 107 0.37 54.07 -22.81
CA LYS A 107 1.32 54.96 -23.49
C LYS A 107 0.67 56.33 -23.65
N LYS A 108 0.96 57.25 -22.73
CA LYS A 108 0.77 58.69 -22.96
C LYS A 108 1.85 59.48 -22.21
N SER A 109 2.96 59.73 -22.89
CA SER A 109 3.84 60.91 -22.71
C SER A 109 4.90 60.96 -23.82
N SER A 110 4.53 61.65 -24.90
CA SER A 110 5.32 62.63 -25.68
C SER A 110 6.87 62.55 -25.72
N PRO A 111 7.46 62.60 -26.92
CA PRO A 111 8.58 63.48 -27.27
C PRO A 111 8.04 64.69 -28.05
N GLN A 112 8.15 65.90 -27.50
CA GLN A 112 9.29 66.82 -27.64
C GLN A 112 9.30 67.56 -28.98
N ASN A 113 8.83 68.80 -28.86
CA ASN A 113 9.29 70.03 -29.49
C ASN A 113 9.40 70.09 -31.02
N LYS A 114 8.55 70.95 -31.58
CA LYS A 114 8.61 71.46 -32.95
C LYS A 114 9.66 72.58 -33.05
N GLU A 115 10.19 72.67 -34.28
CA GLU A 115 10.81 73.84 -34.94
C GLU A 115 12.31 74.11 -34.70
N PRO A 116 13.05 74.58 -35.73
CA PRO A 116 12.57 75.51 -36.77
C PRO A 116 13.02 75.31 -38.25
N VAL A 117 12.24 75.97 -39.13
CA VAL A 117 12.64 76.84 -40.27
C VAL A 117 12.98 76.28 -41.68
N ALA A 118 12.42 77.04 -42.66
CA ALA A 118 12.82 77.32 -44.05
C ALA A 118 12.19 76.51 -45.20
N GLU A 119 10.99 76.92 -45.59
CA GLU A 119 10.65 77.61 -46.87
C GLU A 119 11.62 77.51 -48.07
N GLN A 120 11.10 77.05 -49.23
CA GLN A 120 11.28 77.69 -50.55
C GLN A 120 10.31 77.14 -51.63
N ASP A 121 10.07 77.99 -52.64
CA ASP A 121 9.17 77.94 -53.82
C ASP A 121 7.74 78.45 -53.54
N VAL A 122 7.29 79.66 -53.92
CA VAL A 122 7.66 80.63 -54.98
C VAL A 122 7.32 82.06 -54.53
#